data_AF-A0A9W9YSQ4-F1
#
_entry.id   AF-A0A9W9YSQ4-F1
#
_cell.length_a   1.000
_cell.length_b   1.000
_cell.length_c   1.000
_cell.angle_alpha   90.00
_cell.angle_beta   90.00
_cell.angle_gamma   90.00
#
_symmetry.space_group_name_H-M   'P 1'
#
loop_
_entity.id
_entity.type
_entity.pdbx_description
1 polymer ?
#
loop_
_entity_poly.entity_id
_entity_poly.type
_entity_poly.pdbx_seq_one_letter_code
_entity_poly.pdbx_strand_id
1 'polypeptide(L)'
;MIQIIGDKLKLVFLENYRVSLAEKVIPASDLSEQISLAGTEASGTGNMKFMMNGALTIGTLDGANVEMKEEMGSENIFIFGMTVEEVSAMRAKGYKPMDYYDNNTELRKAINQIRDNYFSPTEPGTFQDIVNGLLHHDRFLLMADFDAYVKCQERVSEAFQDPEHWFTMAILNVASSGKFSSDRTIKQYADDIWKVKPLEVKTVSGK
;
A
#
# COMPACT_ATOMS: atom_id res chain seq x y z
N MET A 1 18.03 27.36 -6.04
CA MET A 1 18.93 26.27 -6.50
C MET A 1 18.05 25.10 -6.88
N ILE A 2 17.82 24.86 -8.17
CA ILE A 2 17.15 23.65 -8.63
C ILE A 2 18.20 22.55 -8.56
N GLN A 3 18.08 21.67 -7.57
CA GLN A 3 18.93 20.49 -7.47
C GLN A 3 18.52 19.55 -8.60
N ILE A 4 19.38 19.37 -9.60
CA ILE A 4 19.11 18.59 -10.81
C ILE A 4 19.12 17.10 -10.44
N ILE A 5 17.97 16.58 -10.01
CA ILE A 5 17.76 15.17 -9.65
C ILE A 5 17.66 14.22 -10.87
N GLY A 6 17.64 14.76 -12.09
CA GLY A 6 17.73 13.98 -13.34
C GLY A 6 16.71 12.84 -13.38
N ASP A 7 17.15 11.66 -13.77
CA ASP A 7 16.32 10.45 -13.86
C ASP A 7 16.34 9.59 -12.59
N LYS A 8 16.87 10.11 -11.48
CA LYS A 8 16.93 9.38 -10.21
C LYS A 8 15.61 9.40 -9.44
N LEU A 9 14.80 10.45 -9.60
CA LEU A 9 13.50 10.57 -8.95
C LEU A 9 12.53 11.34 -9.85
N LYS A 10 11.40 10.73 -10.15
CA LYS A 10 10.26 11.35 -10.85
C LYS A 10 9.00 11.09 -10.04
N LEU A 11 8.11 12.08 -10.01
CA LEU A 11 6.76 11.94 -9.46
C LEU A 11 5.77 12.24 -10.57
N VAL A 12 4.89 11.28 -10.86
CA VAL A 12 3.86 11.39 -11.89
C VAL A 12 2.50 11.19 -11.25
N PHE A 13 1.66 12.22 -11.28
CA PHE A 13 0.27 12.10 -10.86
C PHE A 13 -0.59 11.78 -12.09
N LEU A 14 -1.20 10.60 -12.12
CA LEU A 14 -2.08 10.19 -13.19
C LEU A 14 -3.51 10.67 -12.90
N GLU A 15 -3.93 11.71 -13.61
CA GLU A 15 -5.26 12.30 -13.46
C GLU A 15 -6.37 11.31 -13.86
N ASN A 16 -7.53 11.46 -13.21
CA ASN A 16 -8.74 10.69 -13.51
C ASN A 16 -8.51 9.16 -13.52
N TYR A 17 -7.84 8.65 -12.49
CA TYR A 17 -7.62 7.23 -12.30
C TYR A 17 -8.94 6.45 -12.34
N ARG A 18 -8.99 5.45 -13.22
CA ARG A 18 -10.16 4.62 -13.52
C ARG A 18 -9.71 3.28 -14.07
N VAL A 19 -10.64 2.34 -14.29
CA VAL A 19 -10.34 0.97 -14.73
C VAL A 19 -9.37 0.91 -15.92
N SER A 20 -9.64 1.65 -17.01
CA SER A 20 -8.76 1.64 -18.20
C SER A 20 -7.34 2.16 -17.95
N LEU A 21 -7.13 2.95 -16.90
CA LEU A 21 -5.80 3.41 -16.50
C LEU A 21 -5.15 2.37 -15.58
N ALA A 22 -5.92 1.77 -14.67
CA ALA A 22 -5.48 0.67 -13.82
C ALA A 22 -4.96 -0.52 -14.65
N GLU A 23 -5.63 -0.87 -15.75
CA GLU A 23 -5.21 -1.91 -16.70
C GLU A 23 -3.81 -1.68 -17.30
N LYS A 24 -3.32 -0.44 -17.30
CA LYS A 24 -1.97 -0.09 -17.75
C LYS A 24 -0.97 0.01 -16.61
N VAL A 25 -1.39 0.59 -15.48
CA VAL A 25 -0.52 0.82 -14.32
C VAL A 25 -0.16 -0.50 -13.65
N ILE A 26 -1.16 -1.34 -13.37
CA ILE A 26 -0.98 -2.59 -12.61
C ILE A 26 0.08 -3.52 -13.20
N PRO A 27 0.05 -3.86 -14.51
CA PRO A 27 1.09 -4.72 -15.10
C PRO A 27 2.46 -4.06 -15.26
N ALA A 28 2.56 -2.74 -15.05
CA ALA A 28 3.80 -1.98 -15.16
C ALA A 28 4.42 -1.62 -13.80
N SER A 29 3.83 -2.08 -12.69
CA SER A 29 4.30 -1.75 -11.35
C SER A 29 5.28 -2.78 -10.82
N ASP A 30 6.41 -2.31 -10.29
CA ASP A 30 7.35 -3.15 -9.55
C ASP A 30 6.94 -3.29 -8.08
N LEU A 31 6.51 -2.18 -7.46
CA LEU A 31 6.13 -2.11 -6.05
C LEU A 31 4.70 -1.58 -5.90
N SER A 32 3.94 -2.21 -5.00
CA SER A 32 2.55 -1.94 -4.69
C SER A 32 2.42 -1.38 -3.27
N GLU A 33 2.05 -0.10 -3.16
CA GLU A 33 1.89 0.62 -1.90
C GLU A 33 0.53 0.32 -1.24
N GLN A 34 0.53 -0.45 -0.14
CA GLN A 34 -0.66 -0.89 0.59
C GLN A 34 -0.56 -0.44 2.06
N ILE A 35 -0.51 0.88 2.24
CA ILE A 35 0.00 1.55 3.44
C ILE A 35 -1.08 2.15 4.36
N SER A 36 -2.30 1.61 4.33
CA SER A 36 -3.36 2.02 5.27
C SER A 36 -2.92 1.81 6.72
N LEU A 37 -3.38 2.64 7.65
CA LEU A 37 -3.15 2.37 9.07
C LEU A 37 -3.76 1.01 9.44
N ALA A 38 -3.04 0.17 10.19
CA ALA A 38 -3.56 -1.12 10.59
C ALA A 38 -4.93 -1.02 11.29
N GLY A 39 -5.88 -1.86 10.86
CA GLY A 39 -7.26 -1.90 11.33
C GLY A 39 -8.18 -0.92 10.61
N THR A 40 -7.79 -0.36 9.45
CA THR A 40 -8.64 0.58 8.68
C THR A 40 -9.06 0.05 7.32
N GLU A 41 -8.29 -0.86 6.72
CA GLU A 41 -8.62 -1.54 5.47
C GLU A 41 -9.27 -2.90 5.76
N ALA A 42 -10.52 -3.07 5.34
CA ALA A 42 -11.23 -4.33 5.56
C ALA A 42 -10.69 -5.48 4.70
N SER A 43 -10.21 -5.17 3.49
CA SER A 43 -9.69 -6.19 2.55
C SER A 43 -8.70 -5.59 1.55
N GLY A 44 -9.18 -4.70 0.67
CA GLY A 44 -8.42 -4.23 -0.48
C GLY A 44 -8.49 -5.24 -1.64
N THR A 45 -8.77 -4.76 -2.86
CA THR A 45 -8.70 -5.57 -4.09
C THR A 45 -7.64 -5.06 -5.08
N GLY A 46 -7.06 -3.88 -4.81
CA GLY A 46 -5.94 -3.35 -5.58
C GLY A 46 -4.69 -4.20 -5.36
N ASN A 47 -4.34 -4.44 -4.10
CA ASN A 47 -3.26 -5.33 -3.66
C ASN A 47 -3.29 -6.71 -4.37
N MET A 48 -4.45 -7.35 -4.47
CA MET A 48 -4.62 -8.64 -5.15
C MET A 48 -4.26 -8.56 -6.64
N LYS A 49 -4.66 -7.48 -7.32
CA LYS A 49 -4.37 -7.28 -8.75
C LYS A 49 -2.87 -7.07 -8.98
N PHE A 50 -2.22 -6.32 -8.10
CA PHE A 50 -0.78 -6.10 -8.14
C PHE A 50 0.00 -7.40 -7.91
N MET A 51 -0.37 -8.18 -6.90
CA MET A 51 0.20 -9.51 -6.63
C MET A 51 0.08 -10.43 -7.85
N MET A 52 -1.09 -10.48 -8.49
CA MET A 52 -1.32 -11.28 -9.71
C MET A 52 -0.47 -10.85 -10.91
N ASN A 53 0.05 -9.62 -10.90
CA ASN A 53 0.87 -9.07 -11.99
C ASN A 53 2.36 -8.96 -11.62
N GLY A 54 2.79 -9.55 -10.50
CA GLY A 54 4.20 -9.62 -10.11
C GLY A 54 4.75 -8.39 -9.40
N ALA A 55 3.90 -7.42 -9.05
CA ALA A 55 4.31 -6.31 -8.20
C ALA A 55 4.44 -6.80 -6.75
N LEU A 56 5.57 -6.50 -6.10
CA LEU A 56 5.78 -6.82 -4.69
C LEU A 56 5.04 -5.81 -3.82
N THR A 57 4.48 -6.26 -2.70
CA THR A 57 3.76 -5.37 -1.78
C THR A 57 4.68 -4.82 -0.71
N ILE A 58 4.62 -3.50 -0.50
CA ILE A 58 5.00 -2.85 0.75
C ILE A 58 3.73 -2.39 1.46
N GLY A 59 3.55 -2.77 2.73
CA GLY A 59 2.30 -2.49 3.41
C GLY A 59 2.29 -2.76 4.90
N THR A 60 1.22 -2.32 5.54
CA THR A 60 0.94 -2.65 6.95
C THR A 60 0.30 -4.02 7.05
N LEU A 61 0.30 -4.59 8.27
CA LEU A 61 -0.35 -5.86 8.57
C LEU A 61 -1.87 -5.66 8.74
N ASP A 62 -2.54 -5.31 7.64
CA ASP A 62 -3.96 -4.96 7.58
C ASP A 62 -4.68 -5.60 6.39
N GLY A 63 -6.00 -5.78 6.51
CA GLY A 63 -6.85 -6.30 5.45
C GLY A 63 -6.30 -7.57 4.77
N ALA A 64 -6.34 -7.61 3.43
CA ALA A 64 -5.86 -8.75 2.66
C ALA A 64 -4.33 -8.86 2.60
N ASN A 65 -3.56 -7.88 3.10
CA ASN A 65 -2.10 -8.04 3.20
C ASN A 65 -1.74 -9.21 4.15
N VAL A 66 -2.57 -9.44 5.17
CA VAL A 66 -2.43 -10.58 6.09
C VAL A 66 -2.60 -11.90 5.33
N GLU A 67 -3.71 -12.06 4.60
CA GLU A 67 -3.97 -13.25 3.80
C GLU A 67 -2.92 -13.44 2.70
N MET A 68 -2.49 -12.36 2.04
CA MET A 68 -1.46 -12.40 1.01
C MET A 68 -0.14 -12.92 1.57
N LYS A 69 0.29 -12.40 2.72
CA LYS A 69 1.49 -12.86 3.42
C LYS A 69 1.42 -14.35 3.79
N GLU A 70 0.25 -14.85 4.18
CA GLU A 70 0.06 -16.28 4.47
C GLU A 70 0.25 -17.16 3.23
N GLU A 71 -0.26 -16.72 2.07
CA GLU A 71 -0.17 -17.50 0.82
C GLU A 71 1.22 -17.45 0.18
N MET A 72 1.88 -16.29 0.20
CA MET A 72 3.18 -16.10 -0.47
C MET A 72 4.38 -16.36 0.45
N GLY A 73 4.21 -16.39 1.77
CA GLY A 73 5.30 -16.43 2.73
C GLY A 73 5.78 -15.03 3.14
N SER A 74 6.21 -14.90 4.39
CA SER A 74 6.63 -13.61 4.98
C SER A 74 7.88 -12.99 4.35
N GLU A 75 8.67 -13.81 3.67
CA GLU A 75 9.89 -13.42 2.97
C GLU A 75 9.61 -12.76 1.62
N ASN A 76 8.38 -12.88 1.08
CA ASN A 76 8.01 -12.39 -0.24
C ASN A 76 7.15 -11.11 -0.20
N ILE A 77 7.09 -10.43 0.95
CA ILE A 77 6.33 -9.19 1.18
C ILE A 77 7.07 -8.26 2.16
N PHE A 78 6.98 -6.95 1.92
CA PHE A 78 7.61 -5.93 2.76
C PHE A 78 6.61 -5.36 3.77
N ILE A 79 6.47 -6.02 4.92
CA ILE A 79 5.60 -5.52 6.00
C ILE A 79 6.34 -4.52 6.90
N PHE A 80 5.65 -3.43 7.24
CA PHE A 80 6.12 -2.41 8.18
C PHE A 80 4.97 -1.90 9.08
N GLY A 81 5.35 -1.05 10.03
CA GLY A 81 4.41 -0.27 10.84
C GLY A 81 3.81 -1.07 11.99
N MET A 82 2.90 -0.42 12.70
CA MET A 82 2.22 -0.97 13.86
C MET A 82 1.20 -2.05 13.50
N THR A 83 0.98 -3.00 14.43
CA THR A 83 -0.19 -3.88 14.40
C THR A 83 -1.45 -3.16 14.90
N VAL A 84 -2.63 -3.76 14.68
CA VAL A 84 -3.93 -3.23 15.16
C VAL A 84 -3.93 -3.04 16.69
N GLU A 85 -3.31 -3.97 17.41
CA GLU A 85 -3.17 -3.93 18.87
C GLU A 85 -2.27 -2.77 19.31
N GLU A 86 -1.16 -2.56 18.61
CA GLU A 86 -0.23 -1.46 18.87
C GLU A 86 -0.85 -0.10 18.58
N VAL A 87 -1.62 0.03 17.49
CA VAL A 87 -2.42 1.22 17.17
C VAL A 87 -3.39 1.53 18.31
N SER A 88 -4.11 0.52 18.79
CA SER A 88 -5.08 0.66 19.88
C SER A 88 -4.38 1.08 21.19
N ALA A 89 -3.25 0.45 21.51
CA ALA A 89 -2.46 0.76 22.70
C ALA A 89 -1.85 2.17 22.63
N MET A 90 -1.38 2.61 21.46
CA MET A 90 -0.82 3.95 21.27
C MET A 90 -1.88 5.03 21.47
N ARG A 91 -3.07 4.84 20.91
CA ARG A 91 -4.21 5.75 21.13
C ARG A 91 -4.60 5.80 22.61
N ALA A 92 -4.69 4.65 23.27
CA ALA A 92 -5.02 4.57 24.69
C ALA A 92 -3.99 5.26 25.60
N LYS A 93 -2.71 5.27 25.22
CA LYS A 93 -1.62 5.99 25.91
C LYS A 93 -1.66 7.51 25.73
N GLY A 94 -2.57 8.04 24.91
CA GLY A 94 -2.65 9.46 24.62
C GLY A 94 -1.56 9.90 23.62
N TYR A 95 -1.57 9.30 22.43
CA TYR A 95 -0.69 9.63 21.31
C TYR A 95 -0.52 11.14 21.09
N LYS A 96 0.74 11.57 20.93
CA LYS A 96 1.11 12.97 20.64
C LYS A 96 2.01 13.01 19.39
N PRO A 97 1.51 13.49 18.25
CA PRO A 97 2.29 13.54 17.01
C PRO A 97 3.55 14.41 17.12
N MET A 98 3.48 15.47 17.93
CA MET A 98 4.61 16.36 18.21
C MET A 98 5.84 15.63 18.76
N ASP A 99 5.65 14.59 19.58
CA ASP A 99 6.77 13.82 20.13
C ASP A 99 7.58 13.15 19.00
N TYR A 100 6.93 12.70 17.92
CA TYR A 100 7.62 12.12 16.76
C TYR A 100 8.30 13.19 15.91
N TYR A 101 7.63 14.33 15.71
CA TYR A 101 8.22 15.47 15.01
C TYR A 101 9.47 16.01 15.71
N ASP A 102 9.47 16.10 17.05
CA ASP A 102 10.61 16.63 17.80
C ASP A 102 11.81 15.66 17.84
N ASN A 103 11.54 14.35 17.79
CA ASN A 103 12.58 13.33 17.94
C ASN A 103 13.08 12.73 16.61
N ASN A 104 12.43 12.99 15.47
CA ASN A 104 12.88 12.52 14.15
C ASN A 104 13.27 13.68 13.22
N THR A 105 14.57 13.81 12.95
CA THR A 105 15.13 14.92 12.15
C THR A 105 14.66 14.90 10.69
N GLU A 106 14.57 13.72 10.07
CA GLU A 106 14.13 13.60 8.66
C GLU A 106 12.64 13.90 8.53
N LEU A 107 11.81 13.35 9.43
CA LEU A 107 10.39 13.68 9.50
C LEU A 107 10.17 15.19 9.68
N ARG A 108 10.86 15.79 10.67
CA ARG A 108 10.79 17.23 10.93
C ARG A 108 11.14 18.05 9.70
N LYS A 109 12.20 17.65 8.98
CA LYS A 109 12.63 18.34 7.75
C LYS A 109 11.55 18.26 6.67
N ALA A 110 10.96 17.09 6.43
CA ALA A 110 9.89 16.92 5.46
C ALA A 110 8.67 17.78 5.81
N ILE A 111 8.22 17.75 7.07
CA ILE A 111 7.10 18.57 7.54
C ILE A 111 7.41 20.06 7.43
N ASN A 112 8.63 20.50 7.78
CA ASN A 112 9.03 21.90 7.66
C ASN A 112 9.04 22.37 6.22
N GLN A 113 9.48 21.57 5.26
CA GLN A 113 9.44 21.95 3.84
C GLN A 113 8.00 22.18 3.36
N ILE A 114 7.05 21.36 3.81
CA ILE A 114 5.63 21.54 3.49
C ILE A 114 5.08 22.80 4.19
N ARG A 115 5.35 22.95 5.49
CA ARG A 115 4.89 24.08 6.32
C ARG A 115 5.42 25.43 5.83
N ASP A 116 6.70 25.48 5.48
CA ASP A 116 7.41 26.71 5.15
C ASP A 116 7.25 27.07 3.66
N ASN A 117 6.27 26.45 2.98
CA ASN A 117 5.88 26.71 1.59
C ASN A 117 6.98 26.46 0.56
N TYR A 118 7.92 25.55 0.85
CA TYR A 118 9.01 25.21 -0.07
C TYR A 118 8.50 24.73 -1.43
N PHE A 119 7.37 23.99 -1.43
CA PHE A 119 6.73 23.46 -2.64
C PHE A 119 5.64 24.38 -3.22
N SER A 120 5.25 25.44 -2.53
CA SER A 120 4.21 26.39 -2.96
C SER A 120 4.60 27.86 -2.66
N PRO A 121 5.77 28.34 -3.12
CA PRO A 121 6.28 29.66 -2.74
C PRO A 121 5.40 30.82 -3.23
N THR A 122 4.60 30.61 -4.29
CA THR A 122 3.67 31.61 -4.84
C THR A 122 2.28 31.55 -4.20
N GLU A 123 1.99 30.51 -3.43
CA GLU A 123 0.71 30.30 -2.74
C GLU A 123 0.98 29.87 -1.29
N PRO A 124 1.43 30.80 -0.41
CA PRO A 124 1.69 30.48 0.98
C PRO A 124 0.42 30.07 1.72
N GLY A 125 0.53 29.05 2.56
CA GLY A 125 -0.58 28.54 3.38
C GLY A 125 -1.40 27.43 2.72
N THR A 126 -1.16 27.10 1.44
CA THR A 126 -1.90 26.05 0.70
C THR A 126 -1.93 24.71 1.44
N PHE A 127 -0.85 24.33 2.13
CA PHE A 127 -0.75 23.05 2.83
C PHE A 127 -0.88 23.16 4.36
N GLN A 128 -1.26 24.32 4.89
CA GLN A 128 -1.26 24.56 6.34
C GLN A 128 -2.22 23.62 7.09
N ASP A 129 -3.38 23.33 6.51
CA ASP A 129 -4.36 22.41 7.11
C ASP A 129 -3.85 20.98 7.18
N ILE A 130 -3.09 20.52 6.19
CA ILE A 130 -2.44 19.20 6.21
C ILE A 130 -1.40 19.15 7.33
N VAL A 131 -0.54 20.17 7.42
CA VAL A 131 0.49 20.25 8.47
C VAL A 131 -0.14 20.30 9.86
N ASN A 132 -1.17 21.11 10.07
CA ASN A 132 -1.89 21.18 11.33
C ASN A 132 -2.57 19.85 11.66
N GLY A 133 -3.16 19.20 10.66
CA GLY A 133 -3.72 17.86 10.77
C GLY A 133 -2.69 16.86 11.28
N LEU A 134 -1.48 16.86 10.72
CA LEU A 134 -0.40 15.95 11.11
C LEU A 134 0.23 16.30 12.47
N LEU A 135 0.44 17.57 12.79
CA LEU A 135 1.11 17.95 14.05
C LEU A 135 0.19 17.88 15.28
N HIS A 136 -1.12 18.03 15.10
CA HIS A 136 -2.06 18.13 16.22
C HIS A 136 -3.03 16.96 16.35
N HIS A 137 -3.36 16.29 15.25
CA HIS A 137 -4.39 15.24 15.25
C HIS A 137 -3.86 13.89 14.83
N ASP A 138 -3.15 13.84 13.70
CA ASP A 138 -2.61 12.67 13.01
C ASP A 138 -3.44 11.41 13.27
N ARG A 139 -4.70 11.48 12.82
CA ARG A 139 -5.72 10.44 13.06
C ARG A 139 -5.25 9.06 12.63
N PHE A 140 -4.43 9.02 11.58
CA PHE A 140 -3.95 7.81 10.95
C PHE A 140 -2.52 7.42 11.38
N LEU A 141 -2.00 8.04 12.45
CA LEU A 141 -0.70 7.72 13.05
C LEU A 141 0.47 7.72 12.04
N LEU A 142 0.40 8.57 11.02
CA LEU A 142 1.41 8.68 9.98
C LEU A 142 2.78 9.04 10.56
N MET A 143 2.84 9.93 11.54
CA MET A 143 4.10 10.33 12.17
C MET A 143 4.74 9.17 12.94
N ALA A 144 3.91 8.27 13.49
CA ALA A 144 4.38 7.10 14.22
C ALA A 144 4.95 6.01 13.31
N ASP A 145 4.28 5.75 12.17
CA ASP A 145 4.74 4.73 11.21
C ASP A 145 5.84 5.22 10.25
N PHE A 146 6.10 6.53 10.18
CA PHE A 146 7.05 7.14 9.24
C PHE A 146 8.43 6.46 9.23
N ASP A 147 9.05 6.26 10.39
CA ASP A 147 10.39 5.69 10.49
C ASP A 147 10.42 4.21 10.07
N ALA A 148 9.39 3.46 10.44
CA ALA A 148 9.24 2.06 10.04
C ALA A 148 9.04 1.94 8.52
N TYR A 149 8.25 2.85 7.93
CA TYR A 149 8.03 2.92 6.49
C TYR A 149 9.33 3.22 5.73
N VAL A 150 10.09 4.25 6.15
CA VAL A 150 11.37 4.62 5.52
C VAL A 150 12.35 3.45 5.55
N LYS A 151 12.53 2.80 6.70
CA LYS A 151 13.39 1.61 6.83
C LYS A 151 12.93 0.45 5.96
N CYS A 152 11.63 0.30 5.76
CA CYS A 152 11.10 -0.73 4.87
C CYS A 152 11.37 -0.39 3.40
N GLN A 153 11.25 0.88 3.01
CA GLN A 153 11.64 1.34 1.66
C GLN A 153 13.15 1.19 1.40
N GLU A 154 14.00 1.30 2.41
CA GLU A 154 15.42 0.96 2.30
C GLU A 154 15.62 -0.53 1.98
N ARG A 155 14.92 -1.43 2.69
CA ARG A 155 14.94 -2.87 2.40
C ARG A 155 14.42 -3.21 1.00
N VAL A 156 13.38 -2.50 0.54
CA VAL A 156 12.89 -2.61 -0.85
C VAL A 156 14.00 -2.22 -1.83
N SER A 157 14.67 -1.09 -1.57
CA SER A 157 15.74 -0.59 -2.43
C SER A 157 16.93 -1.55 -2.49
N GLU A 158 17.28 -2.18 -1.37
CA GLU A 158 18.31 -3.22 -1.31
C GLU A 158 17.91 -4.47 -2.09
N ALA A 159 16.69 -4.97 -1.89
CA ALA A 159 16.18 -6.14 -2.61
C ALA A 159 16.09 -5.92 -4.13
N PHE A 160 15.71 -4.71 -4.56
CA PHE A 160 15.61 -4.36 -5.97
C PHE A 160 16.98 -4.33 -6.69
N GLN A 161 18.08 -4.20 -5.95
CA GLN A 161 19.44 -4.29 -6.49
C GLN A 161 19.89 -5.72 -6.76
N ASP A 162 19.15 -6.73 -6.29
CA ASP A 162 19.33 -8.14 -6.59
C ASP A 162 18.18 -8.64 -7.49
N PRO A 163 18.33 -8.59 -8.82
CA PRO A 163 17.26 -8.97 -9.74
C PRO A 163 16.81 -10.42 -9.60
N GLU A 164 17.73 -11.35 -9.29
CA GLU A 164 17.38 -12.76 -9.15
C GLU A 164 16.48 -12.98 -7.94
N HIS A 165 16.84 -12.35 -6.81
CA HIS A 165 16.01 -12.37 -5.61
C HIS A 165 14.65 -11.69 -5.85
N TRP A 166 14.64 -10.49 -6.43
CA TRP A 166 13.41 -9.74 -6.71
C TRP A 166 12.44 -10.52 -7.60
N PHE A 167 12.93 -11.08 -8.72
CA PHE A 167 12.10 -11.86 -9.63
C PHE A 167 11.60 -13.15 -9.00
N THR A 168 12.40 -13.78 -8.13
CA THR A 168 11.95 -14.95 -7.38
C THR A 168 10.77 -14.58 -6.48
N MET A 169 10.86 -13.49 -5.71
CA MET A 169 9.74 -13.01 -4.89
C MET A 169 8.49 -12.71 -5.74
N ALA A 170 8.68 -12.06 -6.89
CA ALA A 170 7.58 -11.67 -7.78
C ALA A 170 6.87 -12.89 -8.38
N ILE A 171 7.62 -13.90 -8.81
CA ILE A 171 7.05 -15.16 -9.33
C ILE A 171 6.29 -15.90 -8.23
N LEU A 172 6.81 -15.93 -6.99
CA LEU A 172 6.12 -16.56 -5.86
C LEU A 172 4.83 -15.81 -5.51
N ASN A 173 4.81 -14.48 -5.59
CA ASN A 173 3.59 -13.68 -5.45
C ASN A 173 2.53 -14.10 -6.48
N VAL A 174 2.90 -14.19 -7.76
CA VAL A 174 1.98 -14.61 -8.83
C VAL A 174 1.51 -16.06 -8.63
N ALA A 175 2.42 -16.97 -8.30
CA ALA A 175 2.09 -18.39 -8.11
C ALA A 175 1.12 -18.62 -6.93
N SER A 176 1.23 -17.81 -5.88
CA SER A 176 0.38 -17.88 -4.69
C SER A 176 -0.93 -17.08 -4.80
N SER A 177 -1.20 -16.39 -5.92
CA SER A 177 -2.34 -15.46 -6.00
C SER A 177 -3.69 -16.14 -6.22
N GLY A 178 -3.71 -17.46 -6.47
CA GLY A 178 -4.90 -18.21 -6.87
C GLY A 178 -6.07 -18.10 -5.87
N LYS A 179 -5.78 -18.02 -4.57
CA LYS A 179 -6.79 -17.79 -3.51
C LYS A 179 -7.61 -16.54 -3.77
N PHE A 180 -7.04 -15.51 -4.37
CA PHE A 180 -7.69 -14.20 -4.56
C PHE A 180 -8.53 -14.11 -5.85
N SER A 181 -8.72 -15.21 -6.58
CA SER A 181 -9.66 -15.25 -7.69
C SER A 181 -11.10 -14.99 -7.23
N SER A 182 -11.82 -14.13 -7.94
CA SER A 182 -13.24 -13.90 -7.70
C SER A 182 -14.09 -15.16 -7.89
N ASP A 183 -13.65 -16.11 -8.72
CA ASP A 183 -14.37 -17.37 -8.94
C ASP A 183 -14.48 -18.18 -7.64
N ARG A 184 -13.42 -18.15 -6.81
CA ARG A 184 -13.42 -18.78 -5.48
C ARG A 184 -14.44 -18.09 -4.58
N THR A 185 -14.47 -16.76 -4.55
CA THR A 185 -15.44 -15.99 -3.76
C THR A 185 -16.88 -16.26 -4.20
N ILE A 186 -17.15 -16.23 -5.51
CA ILE A 186 -18.49 -16.51 -6.06
C ILE A 186 -18.93 -17.94 -5.73
N LYS A 187 -18.03 -18.92 -5.86
CA LYS A 187 -18.31 -20.31 -5.47
C LYS A 187 -18.69 -20.41 -3.99
N GLN A 188 -17.93 -19.75 -3.10
CA GLN A 188 -18.22 -19.76 -1.67
C GLN A 188 -19.58 -19.10 -1.35
N TYR A 189 -19.90 -17.97 -1.96
CA TYR A 189 -21.22 -17.35 -1.81
C TYR A 189 -22.35 -18.26 -2.32
N ALA A 190 -22.15 -18.93 -3.46
CA ALA A 190 -23.12 -19.86 -4.02
C ALA A 190 -23.39 -21.06 -3.10
N ASP A 191 -22.33 -21.64 -2.53
CA ASP A 191 -22.40 -22.83 -1.67
C ASP A 191 -22.88 -22.49 -0.25
N ASP A 192 -22.41 -21.38 0.35
CA ASP A 192 -22.61 -21.08 1.77
C ASP A 192 -23.82 -20.18 2.05
N ILE A 193 -24.15 -19.26 1.14
CA ILE A 193 -25.18 -18.24 1.37
C ILE A 193 -26.37 -18.43 0.43
N TRP A 194 -26.16 -18.39 -0.89
CA TRP A 194 -27.26 -18.39 -1.87
C TRP A 194 -27.88 -19.77 -2.07
N LYS A 195 -27.13 -20.84 -1.77
CA LYS A 195 -27.53 -22.24 -1.94
C LYS A 195 -27.95 -22.57 -3.38
N VAL A 196 -27.14 -22.13 -4.35
CA VAL A 196 -27.39 -22.35 -5.79
C VAL A 196 -26.37 -23.31 -6.40
N LYS A 197 -26.74 -23.98 -7.49
CA LYS A 197 -25.87 -24.87 -8.26
C LYS A 197 -25.70 -24.36 -9.69
N PRO A 198 -24.56 -24.62 -10.35
CA PRO A 198 -24.40 -24.32 -11.77
C PRO A 198 -25.53 -24.95 -12.60
N LEU A 199 -26.09 -24.16 -13.51
CA LEU A 199 -27.07 -24.64 -14.48
C LEU A 199 -26.34 -25.01 -15.78
N GLU A 200 -26.35 -26.29 -16.14
CA GLU A 200 -25.88 -26.70 -17.46
C GLU A 200 -26.85 -26.21 -18.54
N VAL A 201 -26.38 -25.26 -19.35
CA VAL A 201 -27.13 -24.80 -20.53
C VAL A 201 -26.82 -25.75 -21.68
N LYS A 202 -27.85 -26.46 -22.19
CA LYS A 202 -27.71 -27.23 -23.44
C LYS A 202 -27.47 -26.25 -24.58
N THR A 203 -26.23 -26.14 -25.05
CA THR A 203 -25.93 -25.44 -26.30
C THR A 203 -26.54 -26.26 -27.45
N VAL A 204 -27.49 -25.67 -28.17
CA VAL A 204 -27.98 -26.26 -29.41
C VAL A 204 -26.85 -26.07 -30.42
N SER A 205 -26.09 -27.14 -30.70
CA SER A 205 -25.19 -27.18 -31.83
C SER A 205 -26.03 -27.00 -33.10
N GLY A 206 -25.95 -25.81 -33.69
CA GLY A 206 -26.60 -25.49 -34.96
C GLY A 206 -26.16 -26.48 -36.03
N LYS A 207 -27.14 -27.04 -36.75
CA LYS A 207 -26.92 -27.63 -38.07
C LYS A 207 -26.65 -26.54 -39.09
#